data_AF-A0A2P8QYM8-F1
#
_entry.id   AF-A0A2P8QYM8-F1
#
_cell.length_a   1.000
_cell.length_b   1.000
_cell.length_c   1.000
_cell.angle_alpha   90.00
_cell.angle_beta   90.00
_cell.angle_gamma   90.00
#
_symmetry.space_group_name_H-M   'P 1'
#
loop_
_entity.id
_entity.type
_entity.pdbx_description
1 polymer ?
#
loop_
_entity_poly.entity_id
_entity_poly.type
_entity_poly.pdbx_seq_one_letter_code
_entity_poly.pdbx_strand_id
1 'polypeptide(L)'
;MARLTKEIAKELYLKNFSIESIAEILNKSIKTVKNYKSNDGNWDELKANELIANAKNEGNTIYNSFINEMYAAIKEIREDEKLSSKEKANALSQVGDSFSKMKKVANLEDPKAYKLSIAKEVIKLIVIEFQKNGDKEGLKILVNLFEKSEFVRAIERLD
;
A
#
# COMPACT_ATOMS: atom_id res chain seq x y z
N MET A 1 -2.41 -26.92 2.73
CA MET A 1 -3.32 -25.98 2.03
C MET A 1 -4.02 -24.99 2.96
N ALA A 2 -4.73 -25.41 4.03
CA ALA A 2 -5.49 -24.48 4.89
C ALA A 2 -4.64 -23.41 5.63
N ARG A 3 -3.38 -23.71 5.96
CA ARG A 3 -2.45 -22.77 6.61
C ARG A 3 -2.09 -21.58 5.71
N LEU A 4 -1.79 -21.86 4.43
CA LEU A 4 -1.48 -20.85 3.41
C LEU A 4 -2.66 -19.91 3.16
N THR A 5 -3.90 -20.43 3.13
CA THR A 5 -5.10 -19.59 2.93
C THR A 5 -5.34 -18.63 4.09
N LYS A 6 -4.99 -19.01 5.33
CA LYS A 6 -5.10 -18.13 6.50
C LYS A 6 -4.05 -17.02 6.48
N GLU A 7 -2.82 -17.35 6.09
CA GLU A 7 -1.72 -16.38 5.95
C GLU A 7 -2.02 -15.36 4.85
N ILE A 8 -2.52 -15.79 3.69
CA ILE A 8 -2.94 -14.89 2.61
C ILE A 8 -4.11 -14.01 3.07
N ALA A 9 -5.08 -14.56 3.81
CA ALA A 9 -6.18 -13.76 4.37
C ALA A 9 -5.68 -12.67 5.33
N LYS A 10 -4.64 -12.98 6.13
CA LYS A 10 -3.99 -12.03 7.05
C LYS A 10 -3.30 -10.91 6.28
N GLU A 11 -2.50 -11.24 5.28
CA GLU A 11 -1.81 -10.25 4.45
C GLU A 11 -2.79 -9.31 3.75
N LEU A 12 -3.87 -9.84 3.16
CA LEU A 12 -4.90 -9.02 2.52
C LEU A 12 -5.59 -8.10 3.54
N TYR A 13 -5.83 -8.58 4.76
CA TYR A 13 -6.44 -7.79 5.83
C TYR A 13 -5.56 -6.62 6.30
N LEU A 14 -4.25 -6.87 6.45
CA LEU A 14 -3.24 -5.85 6.76
C LEU A 14 -3.15 -4.80 5.63
N LYS A 15 -3.33 -5.22 4.37
CA LYS A 15 -3.44 -4.34 3.19
C LYS A 15 -4.80 -3.63 3.01
N ASN A 16 -5.60 -3.53 4.06
CA ASN A 16 -6.89 -2.83 4.07
C ASN A 16 -8.04 -3.43 3.24
N PHE A 17 -7.95 -4.68 2.79
CA PHE A 17 -9.12 -5.34 2.20
C PHE A 17 -10.16 -5.67 3.28
N SER A 18 -11.45 -5.52 2.95
CA SER A 18 -12.55 -5.91 3.84
C SER A 18 -12.67 -7.42 3.94
N ILE A 19 -13.28 -7.92 5.02
CA ILE A 19 -13.50 -9.36 5.22
C ILE A 19 -14.33 -9.94 4.05
N GLU A 20 -15.27 -9.16 3.53
CA GLU A 20 -16.14 -9.50 2.41
C GLU A 20 -15.33 -9.67 1.11
N SER A 21 -14.43 -8.72 0.80
CA SER A 21 -13.56 -8.82 -0.37
C SER A 21 -12.55 -9.96 -0.23
N ILE A 22 -12.02 -10.20 0.96
CA ILE A 22 -11.11 -11.34 1.22
C ILE A 22 -11.85 -12.67 1.04
N ALA A 23 -13.09 -12.76 1.50
CA ALA A 23 -13.93 -13.93 1.33
C ALA A 23 -14.18 -14.24 -0.15
N GLU A 24 -14.45 -13.20 -0.96
CA GLU A 24 -14.58 -13.32 -2.41
C GLU A 24 -13.28 -13.75 -3.09
N ILE A 25 -12.15 -13.07 -2.80
CA ILE A 25 -10.83 -13.35 -3.38
C ILE A 25 -10.36 -14.79 -3.08
N LEU A 26 -10.63 -15.28 -1.88
CA LEU A 26 -10.21 -16.62 -1.45
C LEU A 26 -11.25 -17.72 -1.72
N ASN A 27 -12.38 -17.35 -2.32
CA ASN A 27 -13.54 -18.22 -2.51
C ASN A 27 -13.93 -18.96 -1.21
N LYS A 28 -14.12 -18.18 -0.13
CA LYS A 28 -14.52 -18.65 1.21
C LYS A 28 -15.75 -17.89 1.69
N SER A 29 -16.44 -18.43 2.68
CA SER A 29 -17.51 -17.69 3.35
C SER A 29 -16.94 -16.58 4.22
N ILE A 30 -17.67 -15.47 4.34
CA ILE A 30 -17.38 -14.37 5.26
C ILE A 30 -17.14 -14.90 6.69
N LYS A 31 -17.96 -15.86 7.14
CA LYS A 31 -17.82 -16.51 8.45
C LYS A 31 -16.47 -17.21 8.61
N THR A 32 -15.97 -17.86 7.57
CA THR A 32 -14.67 -18.54 7.58
C THR A 32 -13.52 -17.54 7.75
N VAL A 33 -13.56 -16.41 7.03
CA VAL A 33 -12.54 -15.37 7.14
C VAL A 33 -12.60 -14.67 8.51
N LYS A 34 -13.81 -14.41 9.05
CA LYS A 34 -13.98 -13.90 10.42
C LYS A 34 -13.34 -14.85 11.44
N ASN A 35 -13.54 -16.15 11.29
CA ASN A 35 -12.92 -17.15 12.18
C ASN A 35 -11.40 -17.19 12.05
N TYR A 36 -10.83 -16.92 10.87
CA TYR A 36 -9.37 -16.82 10.72
C TYR A 36 -8.81 -15.67 11.55
N LYS A 37 -9.48 -14.52 11.48
CA LYS A 37 -9.13 -13.33 12.27
C LYS A 37 -9.29 -13.57 13.78
N SER A 38 -10.43 -14.10 14.21
CA SER A 38 -10.71 -14.32 15.63
C SER A 38 -9.82 -15.36 16.29
N ASN A 39 -9.44 -16.42 15.57
CA ASN A 39 -8.61 -17.49 16.12
C ASN A 39 -7.12 -17.16 16.18
N ASP A 40 -6.65 -16.16 15.40
CA ASP A 40 -5.26 -15.73 15.36
C ASP A 40 -4.99 -14.48 16.22
N GLY A 41 -6.05 -13.86 16.78
CA GLY A 41 -6.02 -12.88 17.89
C GLY A 41 -5.45 -11.50 17.60
N ASN A 42 -4.44 -11.39 16.74
CA ASN A 42 -3.54 -10.22 16.69
C ASN A 42 -3.67 -9.39 15.41
N TRP A 43 -4.68 -9.65 14.56
CA TRP A 43 -4.75 -8.99 13.25
C TRP A 43 -5.04 -7.49 13.37
N ASP A 44 -5.91 -7.11 14.29
CA ASP A 44 -6.22 -5.70 14.56
C ASP A 44 -5.03 -4.97 15.18
N GLU A 45 -4.33 -5.64 16.09
CA GLU A 45 -3.13 -5.11 16.75
C GLU A 45 -1.97 -4.94 15.76
N LEU A 46 -1.72 -5.94 14.91
CA LEU A 46 -0.70 -5.85 13.86
C LEU A 46 -1.01 -4.75 12.86
N LYS A 47 -2.29 -4.60 12.49
CA LYS A 47 -2.75 -3.53 11.61
C LYS A 47 -2.59 -2.15 12.25
N ALA A 48 -2.94 -2.02 13.53
CA ALA A 48 -2.73 -0.80 14.29
C ALA A 48 -1.24 -0.47 14.42
N ASN A 49 -0.40 -1.47 14.68
CA ASN A 49 1.05 -1.32 14.79
C ASN A 49 1.71 -0.93 13.46
N GLU A 50 1.27 -1.48 12.32
CA GLU A 50 1.71 -1.02 10.98
C GLU A 50 1.29 0.43 10.72
N LEU A 51 0.07 0.81 11.08
CA LEU A 51 -0.40 2.19 10.94
C LEU A 51 0.41 3.16 11.82
N ILE A 52 0.73 2.77 13.06
CA ILE A 52 1.54 3.55 14.00
C ILE A 52 3.01 3.61 13.56
N ALA A 53 3.58 2.51 13.09
CA ALA A 53 4.95 2.46 12.57
C ALA A 53 5.09 3.34 11.32
N ASN A 54 4.09 3.30 10.43
CA ASN A 54 4.04 4.20 9.29
C ASN A 54 3.89 5.66 9.76
N ALA A 55 3.14 5.95 10.82
CA ALA A 55 2.96 7.31 11.35
C ALA A 55 4.21 7.95 11.99
N LYS A 56 5.26 7.18 12.32
CA LYS A 56 6.51 7.72 12.90
C LYS A 56 7.47 8.37 11.89
N ASN A 57 7.20 8.27 10.58
CA ASN A 57 7.89 9.07 9.56
C ASN A 57 7.13 10.40 9.38
N GLU A 58 7.78 11.55 9.56
CA GLU A 58 7.12 12.86 9.63
C GLU A 58 6.30 13.24 8.37
N GLY A 59 6.64 12.71 7.17
CA GLY A 59 5.81 12.84 5.96
C GLY A 59 4.56 11.94 5.94
N ASN A 60 4.58 10.83 6.66
CA ASN A 60 3.42 9.95 6.82
C ASN A 60 2.40 10.48 7.82
N THR A 61 2.75 11.43 8.69
CA THR A 61 1.82 12.01 9.69
C THR A 61 0.66 12.76 9.05
N ILE A 62 0.91 13.55 7.99
CA ILE A 62 -0.13 14.30 7.28
C ILE A 62 -1.02 13.34 6.47
N TYR A 63 -0.40 12.39 5.77
CA TYR A 63 -1.14 11.36 5.03
C TYR A 63 -2.00 10.52 5.98
N ASN A 64 -1.46 10.06 7.10
CA ASN A 64 -2.20 9.25 8.08
C ASN A 64 -3.29 10.06 8.79
N SER A 65 -3.07 11.33 9.13
CA SER A 65 -4.12 12.22 9.67
C SER A 65 -5.26 12.35 8.68
N PHE A 66 -4.93 12.60 7.41
CA PHE A 66 -5.90 12.69 6.34
C PHE A 66 -6.69 11.39 6.17
N ILE A 67 -6.02 10.22 6.15
CA ILE A 67 -6.68 8.92 6.07
C ILE A 67 -7.65 8.70 7.24
N ASN A 68 -7.24 9.04 8.46
CA ASN A 68 -8.09 8.94 9.65
C ASN A 68 -9.33 9.84 9.54
N GLU A 69 -9.17 11.08 9.08
CA GLU A 69 -10.27 12.01 8.83
C GLU A 69 -11.22 11.50 7.74
N MET A 70 -10.69 10.88 6.67
CA MET A 70 -11.52 10.27 5.63
C MET A 70 -12.34 9.09 6.15
N TYR A 71 -11.76 8.24 6.99
CA TYR A 71 -12.50 7.13 7.62
C TYR A 71 -13.60 7.63 8.55
N ALA A 72 -13.33 8.69 9.32
CA ALA A 72 -14.33 9.35 10.15
C ALA A 72 -15.48 9.90 9.29
N ALA A 73 -15.17 10.62 8.20
CA ALA A 73 -16.16 11.16 7.28
C ALA A 73 -17.01 10.07 6.61
N ILE A 74 -16.40 8.95 6.19
CA ILE A 74 -17.13 7.81 5.62
C ILE A 74 -18.10 7.21 6.65
N LYS A 75 -17.66 7.09 7.89
CA LYS A 75 -18.49 6.56 8.98
C LYS A 75 -19.69 7.48 9.23
N GLU A 76 -19.45 8.78 9.36
CA GLU A 76 -20.50 9.79 9.54
C GLU A 76 -21.51 9.78 8.39
N ILE A 77 -21.06 9.77 7.12
CA ILE A 77 -21.96 9.72 5.96
C ILE A 77 -22.82 8.45 5.95
N ARG A 78 -22.26 7.31 6.36
CA ARG A 78 -23.00 6.04 6.38
C ARG A 78 -24.04 6.02 7.49
N GLU A 79 -23.68 6.49 8.67
CA GLU A 79 -24.51 6.49 9.88
C GLU A 79 -25.53 7.64 9.91
N ASP A 80 -25.40 8.66 9.05
CA ASP A 80 -26.34 9.78 8.99
C ASP A 80 -27.72 9.32 8.49
N GLU A 81 -28.71 9.29 9.39
CA GLU A 81 -30.08 8.88 9.09
C GLU A 81 -30.87 9.93 8.28
N LYS A 82 -30.38 11.17 8.19
CA LYS A 82 -31.04 12.28 7.49
C LYS A 82 -30.70 12.32 6.00
N LEU A 83 -29.56 11.74 5.61
CA LEU A 83 -29.15 11.69 4.20
C LEU A 83 -29.87 10.57 3.45
N SER A 84 -30.47 10.91 2.30
CA SER A 84 -30.99 9.91 1.38
C SER A 84 -29.87 9.08 0.76
N SER A 85 -30.18 7.88 0.26
CA SER A 85 -29.21 6.99 -0.39
C SER A 85 -28.45 7.67 -1.54
N LYS A 86 -29.10 8.58 -2.27
CA LYS A 86 -28.48 9.35 -3.36
C LYS A 86 -27.48 10.37 -2.84
N GLU A 87 -27.80 11.06 -1.74
CA GLU A 87 -26.91 12.05 -1.11
C GLU A 87 -25.70 11.37 -0.48
N LYS A 88 -25.91 10.21 0.18
CA LYS A 88 -24.80 9.37 0.69
C LYS A 88 -23.85 8.94 -0.43
N ALA A 89 -24.38 8.47 -1.55
CA ALA A 89 -23.57 8.05 -2.68
C ALA A 89 -22.74 9.22 -3.25
N ASN A 90 -23.33 10.40 -3.39
CA ASN A 90 -22.61 11.60 -3.85
C ASN A 90 -21.52 12.03 -2.87
N ALA A 91 -21.80 12.05 -1.57
CA ALA A 91 -20.82 12.43 -0.55
C ALA A 91 -19.65 11.44 -0.50
N LEU A 92 -19.93 10.13 -0.57
CA LEU A 92 -18.88 9.10 -0.65
C LEU A 92 -18.02 9.22 -1.92
N SER A 93 -18.60 9.65 -3.05
CA SER A 93 -17.85 9.92 -4.28
C SER A 93 -16.86 11.08 -4.09
N GLN A 94 -17.28 12.17 -3.45
CA GLN A 94 -16.43 13.34 -3.19
C GLN A 94 -15.27 13.03 -2.23
N VAL A 95 -15.54 12.15 -1.25
CA VAL A 95 -14.52 11.57 -0.37
C VAL A 95 -13.53 10.75 -1.22
N GLY A 96 -13.99 9.86 -2.09
CA GLY A 96 -13.11 9.08 -3.00
C GLY A 96 -12.22 9.94 -3.92
N ASP A 97 -12.76 11.05 -4.43
CA ASP A 97 -12.00 12.00 -5.26
C ASP A 97 -10.92 12.74 -4.45
N SER A 98 -11.25 13.14 -3.22
CA SER A 98 -10.31 13.81 -2.31
C SER A 98 -9.17 12.87 -1.90
N PHE A 99 -9.48 11.58 -1.66
CA PHE A 99 -8.49 10.53 -1.43
C PHE A 99 -7.50 10.41 -2.60
N SER A 100 -8.04 10.37 -3.83
CA SER A 100 -7.24 10.23 -5.05
C SER A 100 -6.29 11.43 -5.27
N LYS A 101 -6.70 12.64 -4.86
CA LYS A 101 -5.86 13.84 -4.91
C LYS A 101 -4.77 13.81 -3.85
N MET A 102 -5.11 13.49 -2.60
CA MET A 102 -4.13 13.47 -1.52
C MET A 102 -3.09 12.37 -1.70
N LYS A 103 -3.46 11.21 -2.25
CA LYS A 103 -2.50 10.16 -2.62
C LYS A 103 -1.45 10.65 -3.63
N LYS A 104 -1.83 11.52 -4.57
CA LYS A 104 -0.89 12.13 -5.51
C LYS A 104 0.06 13.12 -4.83
N VAL A 105 -0.46 13.90 -3.88
CA VAL A 105 0.35 14.87 -3.10
C VAL A 105 1.30 14.16 -2.15
N ALA A 106 0.84 13.14 -1.42
CA ALA A 106 1.68 12.34 -0.53
C ALA A 106 2.82 11.61 -1.27
N ASN A 107 2.58 11.13 -2.50
CA ASN A 107 3.63 10.58 -3.35
C ASN A 107 4.69 11.61 -3.77
N LEU A 108 4.34 12.90 -3.80
CA LEU A 108 5.26 13.99 -4.10
C LEU A 108 6.00 14.48 -2.84
N GLU A 109 5.37 14.36 -1.67
CA GLU A 109 5.88 14.85 -0.39
C GLU A 109 6.67 13.80 0.41
N ASP A 110 6.56 12.49 0.10
CA ASP A 110 7.43 11.45 0.68
C ASP A 110 8.85 11.56 0.07
N PRO A 111 9.85 12.07 0.83
CA PRO A 111 11.18 12.30 0.31
C PRO A 111 11.90 10.99 -0.02
N LYS A 112 11.53 9.88 0.62
CA LYS A 112 12.10 8.55 0.35
C LYS A 112 11.51 7.97 -0.93
N ALA A 113 10.18 8.03 -1.12
CA ALA A 113 9.54 7.61 -2.36
C ALA A 113 9.97 8.46 -3.56
N TYR A 114 10.14 9.78 -3.39
CA TYR A 114 10.63 10.68 -4.43
C TYR A 114 12.08 10.34 -4.82
N LYS A 115 12.99 10.17 -3.85
CA LYS A 115 14.38 9.73 -4.12
C LYS A 115 14.42 8.39 -4.84
N LEU A 116 13.60 7.43 -4.41
CA LEU A 116 13.52 6.12 -5.04
C LEU A 116 12.97 6.20 -6.48
N SER A 117 11.98 7.08 -6.71
CA SER A 117 11.42 7.31 -8.05
C SER A 117 12.46 7.93 -8.99
N ILE A 118 13.25 8.90 -8.52
CA ILE A 118 14.35 9.48 -9.30
C ILE A 118 15.40 8.41 -9.63
N ALA A 119 15.82 7.61 -8.65
CA ALA A 119 16.81 6.57 -8.85
C ALA A 119 16.36 5.54 -9.91
N LYS A 120 15.08 5.12 -9.87
CA LYS A 120 14.49 4.22 -10.87
C LYS A 120 14.51 4.84 -12.27
N GLU A 121 14.14 6.11 -12.40
CA GLU A 121 14.10 6.75 -13.71
C GLU A 121 15.51 6.98 -14.28
N VAL A 122 16.50 7.29 -13.43
CA VAL A 122 17.90 7.38 -13.84
C VAL A 122 18.43 6.03 -14.34
N ILE A 123 18.19 4.94 -13.61
CA ILE A 123 18.59 3.59 -14.04
C ILE A 123 17.96 3.24 -15.39
N LYS A 124 16.67 3.54 -15.57
CA LYS A 124 15.95 3.30 -16.81
C LYS A 124 16.55 4.07 -17.99
N LEU A 125 16.91 5.34 -17.80
CA LEU A 125 17.59 6.14 -18.83
C LEU A 125 18.93 5.54 -19.24
N ILE A 126 19.73 5.08 -18.27
CA ILE A 126 21.02 4.42 -18.51
C ILE A 126 20.83 3.13 -19.33
N VAL A 127 19.85 2.30 -18.97
CA VAL A 127 19.54 1.05 -19.69
C VAL A 127 19.09 1.34 -21.12
N ILE A 128 18.23 2.34 -21.33
CA ILE A 128 17.78 2.74 -22.67
C ILE A 128 18.97 3.19 -23.53
N GLU A 129 19.91 3.93 -22.95
CA GLU A 129 21.08 4.41 -23.68
C GLU A 129 22.01 3.26 -24.09
N PHE A 130 22.27 2.29 -23.19
CA PHE A 130 23.03 1.09 -23.56
C PHE A 130 22.34 0.26 -24.64
N GLN A 131 21.01 0.13 -24.58
CA GLN A 131 20.23 -0.56 -25.61
C GLN A 131 20.33 0.14 -26.97
N LYS A 132 20.22 1.47 -27.02
CA LYS A 132 20.34 2.26 -28.25
C LYS A 132 21.72 2.13 -28.89
N ASN A 133 22.77 2.12 -28.07
CA ASN A 133 24.14 2.03 -28.53
C ASN A 133 24.60 0.58 -28.80
N GLY A 134 23.72 -0.41 -28.58
CA GLY A 134 24.06 -1.83 -28.74
C GLY A 134 25.12 -2.32 -27.75
N ASP A 135 25.32 -1.60 -26.64
CA ASP A 135 26.34 -1.89 -25.63
C ASP A 135 25.89 -3.04 -24.72
N LYS A 136 26.11 -4.25 -25.23
CA LYS A 136 25.80 -5.49 -24.51
C LYS A 136 26.69 -5.69 -23.28
N GLU A 137 27.91 -5.15 -23.28
CA GLU A 137 28.84 -5.30 -22.17
C GLU A 137 28.39 -4.45 -20.98
N GLY A 138 27.99 -3.20 -21.24
CA GLY A 138 27.42 -2.28 -20.24
C GLY A 138 26.14 -2.85 -19.59
N LEU A 139 25.23 -3.41 -20.39
CA LEU A 139 24.04 -4.10 -19.86
C LEU A 139 24.40 -5.30 -18.99
N LYS A 140 25.40 -6.10 -19.38
CA LYS A 140 25.83 -7.28 -18.64
C LYS A 140 26.46 -6.92 -17.29
N ILE A 141 27.27 -5.86 -17.25
CA ILE A 141 27.83 -5.32 -16.01
C ILE A 141 26.71 -4.85 -15.07
N LEU A 142 25.69 -4.19 -15.61
CA LEU A 142 24.57 -3.65 -14.84
C LEU A 142 23.68 -4.76 -14.27
N VAL A 143 23.41 -5.83 -15.03
CA VAL A 143 22.73 -7.04 -14.55
C VAL A 143 23.54 -7.74 -13.46
N ASN A 144 24.85 -7.96 -13.70
CA ASN A 144 25.74 -8.59 -12.73
C ASN A 144 25.82 -7.78 -11.42
N LEU A 145 25.70 -6.45 -11.48
CA LEU A 145 25.66 -5.59 -10.31
C LEU A 145 24.39 -5.84 -9.47
N PHE A 146 23.22 -6.00 -10.10
CA PHE A 146 21.97 -6.31 -9.40
C PHE A 146 21.94 -7.71 -8.77
N GLU A 147 22.72 -8.64 -9.29
CA GLU A 147 22.84 -9.99 -8.74
C GLU A 147 23.85 -10.08 -7.57
N LYS A 148 24.67 -9.05 -7.35
CA LYS A 148 25.62 -9.02 -6.22
C LYS A 148 24.89 -8.79 -4.91
N SER A 149 24.95 -9.79 -4.04
CA SER A 149 24.40 -9.73 -2.68
C SER A 149 24.92 -8.53 -1.87
N GLU A 150 26.16 -8.09 -2.07
CA GLU A 150 26.72 -6.89 -1.44
C GLU A 150 26.03 -5.60 -1.89
N PHE A 151 25.67 -5.51 -3.17
CA PHE A 151 24.97 -4.36 -3.73
C PHE A 151 23.51 -4.33 -3.24
N VAL A 152 22.83 -5.49 -3.21
CA VAL A 152 21.49 -5.62 -2.63
C VAL A 152 21.50 -5.21 -1.15
N ARG A 153 22.46 -5.70 -0.36
CA ARG A 153 22.62 -5.31 1.06
C ARG A 153 22.98 -3.83 1.24
N ALA A 154 23.73 -3.25 0.31
CA ALA A 154 24.04 -1.82 0.35
C ALA A 154 22.77 -0.98 0.10
N ILE A 155 21.89 -1.42 -0.80
CA ILE A 155 20.58 -0.80 -1.02
C ILE A 155 19.68 -0.95 0.22
N GLU A 156 19.62 -2.14 0.82
CA GLU A 156 18.84 -2.39 2.05
C GLU A 156 19.28 -1.54 3.26
N ARG A 157 20.53 -1.05 3.25
CA ARG A 157 21.08 -0.16 4.29
C ARG A 157 20.81 1.33 4.04
N LEU A 158 20.20 1.69 2.91
CA LEU A 158 19.81 3.07 2.61
C LEU A 158 18.44 3.44 3.23
N ASP A 159 17.72 2.46 3.79
CA ASP A 159 16.47 2.66 4.55
C ASP A 159 16.70 3.15 5.99
#